data_AF-A0A645JZU2-F1
#
_entry.id   AF-A0A645JZU2-F1
#
_cell.length_a   1.000
_cell.length_b   1.000
_cell.length_c   1.000
_cell.angle_alpha   90.00
_cell.angle_beta   90.00
_cell.angle_gamma   90.00
#
_symmetry.space_group_name_H-M   'P 1'
#
loop_
_entity.id
_entity.type
_entity.pdbx_description
1 polymer ?
#
loop_
_entity_poly.entity_id
_entity_poly.type
_entity_poly.pdbx_seq_one_letter_code
_entity_poly.pdbx_strand_id
1 'polypeptide(L)' 'MYVWAINNWLQGNLKGHQTIEVGVAEGIYFPVYTENCPKEAVDACNAAVEALKAGTVDLKALFD' A
#
# COMPACT_ATOMS: atom_id res chain seq x y z
N MET A 1 1.06 -6.15 5.84
CA MET A 1 1.04 -7.33 4.93
C MET A 1 0.22 -8.49 5.47
N TYR A 2 0.64 -9.19 6.53
CA TYR A 2 -0.06 -10.42 7.00
C TYR A 2 -1.50 -10.21 7.46
N VAL A 3 -1.81 -9.07 8.08
CA VAL A 3 -3.18 -8.77 8.57
C VAL A 3 -4.20 -8.75 7.44
N TRP A 4 -3.87 -8.13 6.29
CA TRP A 4 -4.78 -8.08 5.14
C TRP A 4 -5.07 -9.48 4.61
N ALA A 5 -4.03 -10.31 4.43
CA ALA A 5 -4.16 -11.65 3.89
C ALA A 5 -4.94 -12.58 4.85
N ILE A 6 -4.63 -12.54 6.14
CA ILE A 6 -5.32 -13.32 7.17
C ILE A 6 -6.80 -12.91 7.23
N ASN A 7 -7.11 -11.61 7.26
CA ASN A 7 -8.48 -11.13 7.31
C ASN A 7 -9.28 -11.55 6.08
N ASN A 8 -8.72 -11.39 4.88
CA ASN A 8 -9.40 -11.81 3.64
C ASN A 8 -9.56 -13.33 3.56
N TRP A 9 -8.62 -14.11 4.10
CA TRP A 9 -8.77 -15.56 4.20
C TRP A 9 -9.90 -15.94 5.17
N LEU A 10 -9.92 -15.36 6.37
CA LEU A 10 -10.98 -15.57 7.37
C LEU A 10 -12.37 -15.18 6.85
N GLN A 11 -12.44 -14.16 5.99
CA GLN A 11 -13.68 -13.71 5.33
C GLN A 11 -14.06 -14.55 4.10
N GLY A 12 -13.22 -15.50 3.67
CA GLY A 12 -13.46 -16.34 2.50
C GLY A 12 -13.20 -15.65 1.15
N ASN A 13 -12.54 -14.49 1.14
CA ASN A 13 -12.24 -13.71 -0.07
C ASN A 13 -11.02 -14.24 -0.84
N LEU A 14 -10.18 -15.06 -0.21
CA LEU A 14 -9.00 -15.66 -0.84
C LEU A 14 -9.26 -17.11 -1.24
N LYS A 15 -8.94 -17.46 -2.49
CA LYS A 15 -8.93 -18.85 -2.97
C LYS A 15 -7.49 -19.35 -3.12
N GLY A 16 -7.30 -20.66 -2.97
CA GLY A 16 -5.99 -21.29 -3.13
C GLY A 16 -5.45 -21.18 -4.56
N HIS A 17 -4.14 -21.32 -4.73
CA HIS A 17 -3.44 -21.28 -6.02
C HIS A 17 -3.64 -19.99 -6.83
N GLN A 18 -3.66 -18.84 -6.14
CA GLN A 18 -3.72 -17.53 -6.78
C GLN A 18 -2.57 -16.63 -6.35
N THR A 19 -2.09 -15.81 -7.28
CA THR A 19 -1.27 -14.63 -6.99
C THR A 19 -2.18 -13.43 -7.08
N ILE A 20 -2.22 -12.62 -6.03
CA ILE A 20 -3.02 -11.40 -5.96
C ILE A 20 -2.05 -10.25 -5.78
N GLU A 21 -2.13 -9.27 -6.68
CA GLU A 21 -1.38 -8.02 -6.54
C GLU A 21 -1.99 -7.20 -5.41
N VAL A 22 -1.15 -6.81 -4.46
CA VAL A 22 -1.56 -6.06 -3.28
C VAL A 22 -0.48 -5.05 -2.90
N GLY A 23 -0.88 -3.86 -2.45
CA GLY A 23 0.04 -2.78 -2.15
C GLY A 23 -0.61 -1.63 -1.39
N VAL A 24 -0.40 -0.41 -1.86
CA VAL A 24 -0.85 0.82 -1.19
C VAL A 24 -2.38 0.92 -1.17
N ALA A 25 -3.06 0.53 -2.25
CA ALA A 25 -4.52 0.56 -2.36
C ALA A 25 -5.21 -0.39 -1.35
N GLU A 26 -4.59 -1.54 -1.08
CA GLU A 26 -5.08 -2.56 -0.14
C GLU A 26 -4.72 -2.25 1.32
N GLY A 27 -4.11 -1.09 1.59
CA GLY A 27 -3.67 -0.70 2.93
C GLY A 27 -2.57 -1.60 3.50
N ILE A 28 -1.83 -2.31 2.63
CA ILE A 28 -0.72 -3.17 3.06
C ILE A 28 0.53 -2.36 3.37
N TYR A 29 0.71 -1.25 2.65
CA TYR A 29 1.76 -0.28 2.90
C TYR A 29 1.26 0.79 3.88
N PHE A 30 2.06 1.03 4.93
CA PHE A 30 1.88 2.16 5.84
C PHE A 30 3.27 2.70 6.19
N PRO A 31 3.53 4.00 5.98
CA PRO A 31 4.82 4.57 6.31
C PRO A 31 4.96 4.70 7.83
N VAL A 32 6.16 4.38 8.34
CA VAL A 32 6.53 4.57 9.74
C VAL A 32 7.63 5.61 9.79
N TYR A 33 7.39 6.69 10.52
CA TYR A 33 8.31 7.82 10.61
C TYR A 33 9.03 7.80 11.96
N THR A 34 10.31 8.12 11.95
CA THR A 34 11.07 8.40 13.18
C THR A 34 10.97 9.89 13.51
N GLU A 35 11.30 10.26 14.74
CA GLU A 35 11.27 11.66 15.21
C GLU A 35 12.19 12.58 14.41
N ASN A 36 13.26 12.03 13.81
CA ASN A 36 14.22 12.78 13.00
C ASN A 36 13.78 12.95 11.54
N CYS A 37 12.64 12.39 11.14
CA CYS A 37 12.16 12.52 9.77
C CYS A 37 11.72 13.97 9.51
N PRO A 38 12.29 14.66 8.51
CA PRO A 38 11.88 16.03 8.19
C PRO A 38 10.39 16.08 7.85
N LYS A 39 9.70 17.12 8.34
CA LYS A 39 8.26 17.29 8.10
C LYS A 39 7.91 17.27 6.61
N GLU A 40 8.74 17.89 5.78
CA GLU A 40 8.55 17.89 4.32
C GLU A 40 8.55 16.47 3.73
N ALA A 41 9.45 15.59 4.18
CA ALA A 41 9.51 14.20 3.73
C ALA A 41 8.28 13.40 4.19
N VAL A 42 7.81 13.62 5.41
CA VAL A 42 6.58 13.03 5.94
C VAL A 42 5.37 13.46 5.10
N ASP A 43 5.22 14.76 4.87
CA ASP A 43 4.09 15.33 4.13
C ASP A 43 4.08 14.85 2.66
N ALA A 44 5.25 14.84 2.01
CA ALA A 44 5.39 14.34 0.64
C ALA A 44 5.04 12.85 0.54
N CYS A 45 5.51 12.03 1.47
CA CYS A 45 5.21 10.60 1.51
C CYS A 45 3.71 10.35 1.73
N ASN A 46 3.08 11.05 2.67
CA ASN A 46 1.64 10.94 2.91
C ASN A 46 0.81 11.33 1.68
N ALA A 47 1.17 12.45 1.02
CA ALA A 47 0.49 12.87 -0.20
C ALA A 47 0.63 11.84 -1.33
N ALA A 48 1.82 11.26 -1.50
CA ALA A 48 2.05 10.21 -2.49
C ALA A 48 1.23 8.94 -2.19
N VAL A 49 1.15 8.52 -0.92
CA VAL A 49 0.31 7.38 -0.50
C VAL A 49 -1.15 7.60 -0.86
N GLU A 50 -1.69 8.79 -0.59
CA GLU A 50 -3.08 9.11 -0.93
C GLU A 50 -3.32 9.17 -2.44
N ALA A 51 -2.38 9.73 -3.20
CA ALA A 51 -2.46 9.76 -4.67
C ALA A 51 -2.44 8.33 -5.27
N LEU A 52 -1.64 7.42 -4.69
CA LEU A 52 -1.61 6.01 -5.09
C LEU A 52 -2.92 5.29 -4.74
N LYS A 53 -3.50 5.54 -3.57
CA LYS A 53 -4.83 4.99 -3.21
C LYS A 53 -5.94 5.52 -4.11
N ALA A 54 -5.86 6.78 -4.52
CA ALA A 54 -6.81 7.40 -5.43
C ALA A 54 -6.65 6.92 -6.88
N GLY A 55 -5.57 6.19 -7.20
CA GLY A 55 -5.26 5.75 -8.55
C GLY A 55 -4.84 6.88 -9.50
N THR A 56 -4.50 8.06 -8.96
CA THR A 56 -4.07 9.22 -9.77
C THR A 56 -2.59 9.14 -10.17
N VAL A 57 -1.84 8.22 -9.57
CA VAL A 57 -0.44 7.93 -9.88
C VAL A 57 -0.32 6.45 -10.23
N ASP A 58 0.30 6.15 -11.37
CA ASP A 58 0.62 4.78 -11.79
C ASP A 58 2.13 4.54 -11.70
N LEU A 59 2.54 3.67 -10.77
CA LEU A 59 3.94 3.30 -10.61
C LEU A 59 4.42 2.28 -11.64
N LYS A 60 3.51 1.57 -12.33
CA LYS A 60 3.88 0.58 -13.35
C LYS A 60 4.55 1.24 -14.54
N ALA A 61 4.13 2.47 -14.85
CA ALA A 61 4.76 3.32 -15.86
C ALA A 61 6.26 3.63 -15.59
N LEU A 62 6.80 3.31 -14.41
CA LEU A 62 8.23 3.47 -14.09
C LEU A 62 9.09 2.26 -14.48
N PHE A 63 8.48 1.17 -14.92
CA PHE A 63 9.16 -0.11 -15.19
C PHE A 63 9.06 -0.56 -16.66
N ASP A 64 8.56 0.31 -17.54
CA ASP A 64 8.57 0.15 -19.01
C ASP A 64 9.92 0.60 -19.61
#